data_AF-A0A5P3XJ11-F1
#
_entry.id   AF-A0A5P3XJ11-F1
#
_cell.length_a   1.000
_cell.length_b   1.000
_cell.length_c   1.000
_cell.angle_alpha   90.00
_cell.angle_beta   90.00
_cell.angle_gamma   90.00
#
_symmetry.space_group_name_H-M   'P 1'
#
loop_
_entity.id
_entity.type
_entity.pdbx_description
1 polymer ?
#
loop_
_entity_poly.entity_id
_entity_poly.type
_entity_poly.pdbx_seq_one_letter_code
_entity_poly.pdbx_strand_id
1 'polypeptide(L)'
;MKNVFNTFKCLLIIFVLILLVYDKVKVNFIKKSSYIIEKSVTYTVYDKHRLKSGMYLDLHYNNYSLDIKVEDSNQYKNSKNGDEITLDSNLYYDKKSDKLKLIEIKGFKTEFYD
;
A
#
# COMPACT_ATOMS: atom_id res chain seq x y z
N MET A 1 37.70 -14.52 0.11
CA MET A 1 36.62 -13.62 0.60
C MET A 1 35.63 -13.17 -0.49
N LYS A 2 36.03 -12.88 -1.74
CA LYS A 2 35.10 -12.44 -2.81
C LYS A 2 33.96 -13.44 -3.13
N ASN A 3 34.23 -14.75 -3.18
CA ASN A 3 33.19 -15.76 -3.48
C ASN A 3 32.13 -15.86 -2.38
N VAL A 4 32.52 -15.87 -1.10
CA VAL A 4 31.58 -15.93 0.03
C VAL A 4 30.67 -14.70 0.05
N PHE A 5 31.21 -13.52 -0.26
CA PHE A 5 30.43 -12.28 -0.35
C PHE A 5 29.44 -12.28 -1.52
N ASN A 6 29.79 -12.90 -2.65
CA ASN A 6 28.89 -13.07 -3.80
C ASN A 6 27.78 -14.09 -3.52
N THR A 7 28.10 -15.22 -2.88
CA THR A 7 27.11 -16.23 -2.48
C THR A 7 26.10 -15.65 -1.49
N PHE A 8 26.56 -14.88 -0.50
CA PHE A 8 25.67 -14.21 0.45
C PHE A 8 24.75 -13.19 -0.23
N LYS A 9 25.26 -12.41 -1.19
CA LYS A 9 24.44 -11.49 -2.00
C LYS A 9 23.35 -12.24 -2.80
N CYS A 10 23.68 -13.37 -3.42
CA CYS A 10 22.70 -14.16 -4.15
C CYS A 10 21.60 -14.72 -3.23
N LEU A 11 21.97 -15.26 -2.06
CA LEU A 11 21.00 -15.75 -1.06
C LEU A 11 20.06 -14.63 -0.59
N LEU A 12 20.59 -13.44 -0.32
CA LEU A 12 19.80 -12.27 0.08
C LEU A 12 18.81 -11.86 -1.02
N ILE A 13 19.25 -11.83 -2.29
CA ILE A 13 18.39 -11.49 -3.43
C ILE A 13 17.25 -12.52 -3.58
N ILE A 14 17.56 -13.82 -3.46
CA ILE A 14 16.55 -14.89 -3.53
C ILE A 14 15.53 -14.72 -2.40
N PHE A 15 15.98 -14.45 -1.18
CA PHE A 15 15.09 -14.23 -0.04
C PHE A 15 14.14 -13.04 -0.26
N VAL A 16 14.65 -11.91 -0.75
CA VAL A 16 13.84 -10.73 -1.10
C VAL A 16 12.82 -11.07 -2.20
N LEU A 17 13.21 -11.83 -3.22
CA LEU A 17 12.28 -12.25 -4.28
C LEU A 17 11.16 -13.13 -3.77
N ILE A 18 11.45 -14.08 -2.85
CA ILE A 18 10.45 -14.94 -2.24
C ILE A 18 9.42 -14.11 -1.46
N LEU A 19 9.88 -13.13 -0.67
CA LEU A 19 8.99 -12.21 0.06
C LEU A 19 8.09 -11.42 -0.89
N LEU A 20 8.66 -10.83 -1.95
CA LEU A 20 7.88 -10.06 -2.93
C LEU A 20 6.83 -10.91 -3.66
N VAL A 21 7.13 -12.18 -3.95
CA VAL A 21 6.16 -13.10 -4.56
C VAL A 21 5.08 -13.47 -3.55
N TYR A 22 5.45 -13.74 -2.30
CA TYR A 22 4.51 -14.09 -1.23
C TYR A 22 3.46 -12.98 -1.02
N ASP A 23 3.88 -11.73 -0.94
CA ASP A 23 2.97 -10.59 -0.73
C ASP A 23 1.97 -10.46 -1.87
N LYS A 24 2.43 -10.58 -3.13
CA LYS A 24 1.56 -10.56 -4.31
C LYS A 24 0.54 -11.70 -4.29
N VAL A 25 0.96 -12.90 -3.89
CA VAL A 25 0.07 -14.06 -3.78
C VAL A 25 -0.96 -13.84 -2.67
N LYS A 26 -0.56 -13.32 -1.50
CA LYS A 26 -1.45 -12.96 -0.38
C LYS A 26 -2.51 -11.95 -0.81
N VAL A 27 -2.10 -10.86 -1.46
CA VAL A 27 -3.03 -9.82 -1.97
C VAL A 27 -4.02 -10.41 -2.98
N ASN A 28 -3.53 -11.19 -3.95
CA ASN A 28 -4.41 -11.83 -4.94
C ASN A 28 -5.40 -12.81 -4.29
N PHE A 29 -4.97 -13.54 -3.26
CA PHE A 29 -5.85 -14.42 -2.50
C PHE A 29 -6.93 -13.65 -1.76
N ILE A 30 -6.59 -12.54 -1.09
CA ILE A 30 -7.55 -11.65 -0.43
C ILE A 30 -8.59 -11.16 -1.46
N LYS A 31 -8.13 -10.65 -2.61
CA LYS A 31 -9.03 -10.15 -3.67
C LYS A 31 -10.02 -11.21 -4.15
N LYS A 32 -9.58 -12.47 -4.34
CA LYS A 32 -10.45 -13.58 -4.78
C LYS A 32 -11.43 -14.07 -3.70
N SER A 33 -11.00 -14.04 -2.44
CA SER A 33 -11.80 -14.57 -1.31
C SER A 33 -12.77 -13.54 -0.73
N SER A 34 -12.55 -12.25 -0.98
CA SER A 34 -13.36 -11.16 -0.44
C SER A 34 -14.58 -10.83 -1.30
N TYR A 35 -15.57 -10.15 -0.70
CA TYR A 35 -16.52 -9.34 -1.46
C TYR A 35 -16.02 -7.89 -1.49
N ILE A 36 -16.46 -7.10 -2.48
CA ILE A 36 -15.91 -5.78 -2.77
C ILE A 36 -17.01 -4.74 -2.62
N ILE A 37 -16.71 -3.65 -1.90
CA ILE A 37 -17.51 -2.42 -1.89
C ILE A 37 -16.70 -1.33 -2.59
N GLU A 38 -17.24 -0.79 -3.68
CA GLU A 38 -16.66 0.36 -4.37
C GLU A 38 -17.32 1.64 -3.85
N LYS A 39 -16.52 2.56 -3.28
CA LYS A 39 -17.03 3.85 -2.81
C LYS A 39 -15.92 4.90 -2.72
N SER A 40 -16.31 6.16 -2.71
CA SER A 40 -15.40 7.25 -2.32
C SER A 40 -15.22 7.21 -0.80
N VAL A 41 -13.96 7.19 -0.36
CA VAL A 41 -13.56 7.16 1.05
C VAL A 41 -12.80 8.44 1.36
N THR A 42 -13.14 9.07 2.47
CA THR A 42 -12.36 10.19 3.02
C THR A 42 -11.29 9.65 3.95
N TYR A 43 -10.04 9.97 3.64
CA TYR A 43 -8.86 9.62 4.40
C TYR A 43 -8.29 10.87 5.09
N THR A 44 -7.76 10.70 6.29
CA THR A 44 -6.99 11.75 6.94
C THR A 44 -5.51 11.57 6.58
N VAL A 45 -4.86 12.63 6.13
CA VAL A 45 -3.41 12.64 5.91
C VAL A 45 -2.74 12.69 7.26
N TYR A 46 -1.92 11.69 7.56
CA TYR A 46 -1.20 11.62 8.82
C TYR A 46 0.24 12.13 8.68
N ASP A 47 0.94 11.70 7.64
CA ASP A 47 2.28 12.20 7.33
C ASP A 47 2.55 12.21 5.83
N LYS A 48 3.69 12.82 5.45
CA LYS A 48 4.20 12.79 4.10
C LYS A 48 5.70 12.55 4.07
N HIS A 49 6.10 11.63 3.21
CA HIS A 49 7.50 11.24 3.05
C HIS A 49 8.00 11.64 1.66
N ARG A 50 8.97 12.54 1.62
CA ARG A 50 9.60 12.95 0.35
C ARG A 50 10.70 11.96 -0.04
N LEU A 51 10.59 11.39 -1.22
CA LEU A 51 11.61 10.53 -1.81
C LEU A 51 12.35 11.25 -2.95
N LYS A 52 13.47 10.67 -3.39
CA LYS A 52 14.22 11.19 -4.56
C LYS A 52 13.39 11.18 -5.86
N SER A 53 12.38 10.31 -5.96
CA SER A 53 11.55 10.10 -7.16
C SER A 53 10.04 10.18 -6.89
N GLY A 54 9.64 11.08 -5.97
CA GLY A 54 8.24 11.38 -5.68
C GLY A 54 7.98 11.64 -4.20
N MET A 55 6.72 11.54 -3.80
CA MET A 55 6.28 11.66 -2.42
C MET A 55 5.36 10.49 -2.09
N TYR A 56 5.34 10.06 -0.84
CA TYR A 56 4.28 9.22 -0.30
C TYR A 56 3.47 10.03 0.70
N LEU A 57 2.15 9.84 0.68
CA LEU A 57 1.25 10.31 1.74
C LEU A 57 0.80 9.11 2.54
N ASP A 58 0.99 9.19 3.86
CA ASP A 58 0.40 8.26 4.82
C ASP A 58 -1.05 8.69 5.08
N LEU A 59 -1.97 7.79 4.72
CA LEU A 59 -3.40 8.01 4.78
C LEU A 59 -4.02 7.07 5.81
N HIS A 60 -4.86 7.64 6.67
CA HIS A 60 -5.61 6.89 7.67
C HIS A 60 -7.11 6.84 7.32
N TYR A 61 -7.69 5.66 7.43
CA TYR A 61 -9.14 5.44 7.40
C TYR A 61 -9.54 4.46 8.50
N ASN A 62 -10.29 4.95 9.50
CA ASN A 62 -10.56 4.22 10.74
C ASN A 62 -9.25 3.73 11.39
N ASN A 63 -9.09 2.42 11.55
CA ASN A 63 -7.89 1.79 12.13
C ASN A 63 -6.92 1.27 11.06
N TYR A 64 -7.07 1.70 9.81
CA TYR A 64 -6.23 1.28 8.69
C TYR A 64 -5.35 2.43 8.23
N SER A 65 -4.04 2.18 8.20
CA SER A 65 -3.05 3.06 7.60
C SER A 65 -2.63 2.49 6.24
N LEU A 66 -2.41 3.37 5.28
CA LEU A 66 -1.96 2.99 3.95
C LEU A 66 -1.20 4.14 3.28
N ASP A 67 -0.20 3.78 2.49
CA ASP A 67 0.59 4.76 1.78
C ASP A 67 0.17 4.85 0.32
N ILE A 68 -0.01 6.08 -0.17
CA ILE A 68 -0.14 6.35 -1.61
C ILE A 68 1.08 7.06 -2.15
N LYS A 69 1.56 6.61 -3.31
CA LYS A 69 2.57 7.36 -4.06
C LYS A 69 1.92 8.53 -4.80
N VAL A 70 2.41 9.73 -4.54
CA VAL A 70 1.96 11.00 -5.13
C VAL A 70 3.08 11.59 -5.97
N GLU A 71 2.77 11.89 -7.23
CA GLU A 71 3.70 12.54 -8.16
C GLU A 71 3.63 14.07 -8.07
N ASP A 72 4.62 14.75 -8.67
CA ASP A 72 4.73 16.20 -8.58
C ASP A 72 3.55 16.97 -9.22
N SER A 73 2.87 16.36 -10.18
CA SER A 73 1.69 16.89 -10.88
C SER A 73 0.38 16.61 -10.14
N ASN A 74 0.41 15.80 -9.08
CA ASN A 74 -0.79 15.39 -8.40
C ASN A 74 -1.28 16.47 -7.44
N GLN A 75 -2.59 16.71 -7.41
CA GLN A 75 -3.21 17.76 -6.60
C GLN A 75 -2.96 17.61 -5.09
N TYR A 76 -2.67 16.40 -4.60
CA TYR A 76 -2.42 16.12 -3.18
C TYR A 76 -0.98 16.34 -2.73
N LYS A 77 -0.06 16.72 -3.64
CA LYS A 77 1.36 16.94 -3.31
C LYS A 77 1.57 17.90 -2.12
N ASN A 78 0.72 18.91 -2.01
CA ASN A 78 0.85 19.96 -1.01
C ASN A 78 0.06 19.68 0.27
N SER A 79 -0.59 18.51 0.38
CA SER A 79 -1.33 18.13 1.57
C SER A 79 -0.46 18.13 2.84
N LYS A 80 -1.11 18.34 3.97
CA LYS A 80 -0.53 18.46 5.30
C LYS A 80 -1.20 17.48 6.25
N ASN A 81 -0.54 17.19 7.37
CA ASN A 81 -1.13 16.41 8.46
C ASN A 81 -2.46 17.04 8.89
N GLY A 82 -3.50 16.22 8.96
CA GLY A 82 -4.86 16.60 9.29
C GLY A 82 -5.74 16.93 8.08
N ASP A 83 -5.18 17.05 6.87
CA ASP A 83 -5.98 17.25 5.67
C ASP A 83 -6.86 16.03 5.40
N GLU A 84 -8.08 16.28 4.94
CA GLU A 84 -8.99 15.22 4.50
C GLU A 84 -8.97 15.10 2.98
N ILE A 85 -8.75 13.90 2.47
CA ILE A 85 -8.71 13.59 1.05
C ILE A 85 -9.74 12.52 0.73
N THR A 86 -10.67 12.82 -0.17
CA THR A 86 -11.65 11.85 -0.65
C THR A 86 -11.18 11.18 -1.93
N LEU A 87 -11.04 9.85 -1.91
CA LEU A 87 -10.54 9.06 -3.04
C LEU A 87 -11.45 7.86 -3.31
N ASP A 88 -11.70 7.58 -4.59
CA ASP A 88 -12.42 6.39 -5.02
C ASP A 88 -11.63 5.14 -4.70
N SER A 89 -12.26 4.20 -4.01
CA SER A 89 -11.58 3.06 -3.40
C SER A 89 -12.39 1.78 -3.53
N ASN A 90 -11.68 0.65 -3.63
CA ASN A 90 -12.22 -0.69 -3.49
C ASN A 90 -11.90 -1.22 -2.10
N LEU A 91 -12.92 -1.55 -1.31
CA LEU A 91 -12.77 -2.10 0.03
C LEU A 91 -13.08 -3.59 -0.03
N TYR A 92 -12.11 -4.42 0.32
CA TYR A 92 -12.18 -5.88 0.26
C TYR A 92 -12.49 -6.45 1.64
N TYR A 93 -13.67 -7.02 1.79
CA TYR A 93 -14.14 -7.58 3.06
C TYR A 93 -14.15 -9.10 2.99
N ASP A 94 -13.66 -9.74 4.05
CA ASP A 94 -13.75 -11.18 4.22
C ASP A 94 -15.21 -11.62 4.29
N LYS A 95 -15.63 -12.53 3.40
CA LYS A 95 -17.04 -12.96 3.26
C LYS A 95 -17.62 -13.62 4.51
N LYS A 96 -16.78 -14.15 5.40
CA LYS A 96 -17.24 -14.91 6.57
C LYS A 96 -17.30 -14.04 7.82
N SER A 97 -16.30 -13.18 8.00
CA SER A 97 -16.11 -12.37 9.22
C SER A 97 -16.53 -10.93 9.07
N ASP A 98 -16.84 -10.48 7.85
CA ASP A 98 -17.18 -9.09 7.53
C ASP A 98 -16.08 -8.07 7.90
N LYS A 99 -14.84 -8.55 8.06
CA LYS A 99 -13.69 -7.71 8.39
C LYS A 99 -13.04 -7.18 7.13
N LEU A 100 -12.74 -5.88 7.10
CA LEU A 100 -11.96 -5.27 6.04
C LEU A 100 -10.54 -5.84 6.04
N LYS A 101 -10.10 -6.34 4.88
CA LYS A 101 -8.81 -7.00 4.70
C LYS A 101 -7.83 -6.21 3.84
N LEU A 102 -8.35 -5.41 2.92
CA LEU A 102 -7.55 -4.64 1.97
C LEU A 102 -8.35 -3.44 1.51
N ILE A 103 -7.66 -2.33 1.29
CA ILE A 103 -8.18 -1.13 0.62
C ILE A 103 -7.36 -0.92 -0.64
N GLU A 104 -7.98 -0.62 -1.78
CA GLU A 104 -7.24 -0.25 -2.99
C GLU A 104 -7.78 1.08 -3.49
N ILE A 105 -6.94 2.12 -3.44
CA ILE A 105 -7.29 3.44 -3.95
C ILE A 105 -7.12 3.44 -5.47
N LYS A 106 -8.18 3.75 -6.19
CA LYS A 106 -8.18 3.77 -7.66
C LYS A 106 -7.25 4.88 -8.17
N GLY A 107 -6.43 4.55 -9.15
CA GLY A 107 -5.49 5.49 -9.76
C GLY A 107 -4.19 5.72 -8.96
N PHE A 108 -4.03 5.07 -7.80
CA PHE A 108 -2.83 5.17 -6.99
C PHE A 108 -2.22 3.79 -6.73
N LYS A 109 -0.89 3.74 -6.69
CA LYS A 109 -0.19 2.59 -6.13
C LYS A 109 -0.30 2.68 -4.61
N THR A 110 -0.96 1.70 -4.01
CA THR A 110 -1.09 1.55 -2.55
C THR A 110 -0.07 0.55 -2.03
N GLU A 111 0.63 0.90 -0.96
CA GLU A 111 1.53 0.00 -0.23
C GLU A 111 1.01 -0.14 1.20
N PHE A 112 0.84 -1.39 1.65
CA PHE A 112 0.36 -1.74 2.99
C PHE A 112 1.52 -2.11 3.88
N TYR A 113 1.54 -1.59 5.10
CA TYR A 113 2.43 -2.03 6.16
C TYR A 113 1.57 -2.63 7.29
N ASP A 114 1.75 -3.93 7.55
CA ASP A 114 1.13 -4.65 8.68
C ASP A 114 1.77 -4.22 10.02
#